data_AF-A0A2S6SAZ4-F1
#
_entry.id   AF-A0A2S6SAZ4-F1
#
_cell.length_a   1.000
_cell.length_b   1.000
_cell.length_c   1.000
_cell.angle_alpha   90.00
_cell.angle_beta   90.00
_cell.angle_gamma   90.00
#
_symmetry.space_group_name_H-M   'P 1'
#
loop_
_entity.id
_entity.type
_entity.pdbx_description
1 polymer ?
#
loop_
_entity_poly.entity_id
_entity_poly.type
_entity_poly.pdbx_seq_one_letter_code
_entity_poly.pdbx_strand_id
1 'polypeptide(L)'
;MKKTSHINKKTTLKDIMTLERMGARYPSRLSFSRSMLRAMVREKWRIKTVIFDLDKEGYGSVVYEVTTPKQIYSLLCFSQYLDDKERSDRVIADKWDTAYTLHIGKISKLEFKRLKKNIPLQEAGRNSPKELILSRANKSVRLFEKVVDCLSKGNQPDINDFNKVGYLLRTTAVYGSGKFGLSDFSRTKVVTNFNQPFRAEMLAVYIIREFSIHLVEHIAYNRNPKKAVKIKNKIKQHLGIGNSTGLGMAPFIIKHPKLIHKWIR
;
A
#
# COMPACT_ATOMS: atom_id res chain seq x y z
N MET A 1 -47.91 -32.69 20.54
CA MET A 1 -46.78 -32.84 19.61
C MET A 1 -46.95 -31.88 18.43
N LYS A 2 -46.35 -30.68 18.48
CA LYS A 2 -46.26 -29.79 17.31
C LYS A 2 -44.99 -30.14 16.56
N LYS A 3 -45.12 -30.71 15.36
CA LYS A 3 -44.00 -30.99 14.45
C LYS A 3 -43.29 -29.67 14.13
N THR A 4 -42.07 -29.50 14.62
CA THR A 4 -41.12 -28.50 14.11
C THR A 4 -40.73 -28.92 12.69
N SER A 5 -41.39 -28.32 11.69
CA SER A 5 -40.95 -28.40 10.31
C SER A 5 -39.65 -27.61 10.17
N HIS A 6 -38.51 -28.28 10.26
CA HIS A 6 -37.26 -27.75 9.74
C HIS A 6 -37.37 -27.66 8.21
N ILE A 7 -37.95 -26.57 7.73
CA ILE A 7 -37.86 -26.19 6.32
C ILE A 7 -36.40 -25.82 6.10
N ASN A 8 -35.65 -26.77 5.56
CA ASN A 8 -34.31 -26.57 5.05
C ASN A 8 -34.45 -25.70 3.79
N LYS A 9 -34.64 -24.39 3.98
CA LYS A 9 -34.74 -23.41 2.89
C LYS A 9 -33.42 -23.49 2.14
N LYS A 10 -33.41 -24.15 0.97
CA LYS A 10 -32.23 -24.19 0.08
C LYS A 10 -31.84 -22.75 -0.22
N THR A 11 -30.80 -22.26 0.46
CA THR A 11 -30.25 -20.92 0.23
C THR A 11 -29.88 -20.83 -1.24
N THR A 12 -30.59 -20.01 -2.00
CA THR A 12 -30.33 -19.91 -3.44
C THR A 12 -29.11 -19.01 -3.69
N LEU A 13 -28.51 -19.12 -4.87
CA LEU A 13 -27.40 -18.25 -5.28
C LEU A 13 -27.75 -16.76 -5.18
N LYS A 14 -29.04 -16.41 -5.38
CA LYS A 14 -29.56 -15.04 -5.25
C LYS A 14 -29.59 -14.56 -3.79
N ASP A 15 -29.81 -15.48 -2.84
CA ASP A 15 -29.82 -15.19 -1.41
C ASP A 15 -28.40 -15.06 -0.82
N ILE A 16 -27.40 -15.66 -1.46
CA ILE A 16 -25.99 -15.65 -1.01
C ILE A 16 -25.19 -14.51 -1.66
N MET A 17 -25.42 -14.23 -2.95
CA MET A 17 -24.70 -13.19 -3.71
C MET A 17 -25.40 -11.83 -3.66
N THR A 18 -25.84 -11.39 -2.49
CA THR A 18 -26.32 -10.01 -2.29
C THR A 18 -25.13 -9.05 -2.21
N LEU A 19 -25.29 -7.80 -2.67
CA LEU A 19 -24.24 -6.78 -2.58
C LEU A 19 -23.78 -6.57 -1.14
N GLU A 20 -24.72 -6.59 -0.19
CA GLU A 20 -24.45 -6.48 1.23
C GLU A 20 -23.56 -7.63 1.74
N ARG A 21 -23.86 -8.89 1.40
CA ARG A 21 -23.05 -10.05 1.81
C ARG A 21 -21.69 -10.11 1.13
N MET A 22 -21.62 -9.72 -0.15
CA MET A 22 -20.36 -9.65 -0.87
C MET A 22 -19.48 -8.50 -0.38
N GLY A 23 -20.07 -7.36 -0.03
CA GLY A 23 -19.39 -6.18 0.52
C GLY A 23 -18.96 -6.36 1.98
N ALA A 24 -19.74 -7.13 2.77
CA ALA A 24 -19.43 -7.47 4.17
C ALA A 24 -18.49 -8.68 4.30
N ARG A 25 -18.04 -9.28 3.19
CA ARG A 25 -17.27 -10.52 3.23
C ARG A 25 -15.88 -10.24 3.81
N TYR A 26 -15.66 -10.70 5.05
CA TYR A 26 -14.37 -10.55 5.72
C TYR A 26 -13.25 -11.18 4.88
N PRO A 27 -12.02 -10.61 4.92
CA PRO A 27 -10.92 -11.14 4.14
C PRO A 27 -10.66 -12.61 4.50
N SER A 28 -10.81 -13.52 3.55
CA SER A 28 -10.62 -14.96 3.82
C SER A 28 -9.13 -15.33 3.84
N ARG A 29 -8.83 -16.63 4.01
CA ARG A 29 -7.46 -17.15 3.86
C ARG A 29 -6.86 -16.83 2.48
N LEU A 30 -7.70 -16.60 1.47
CA LEU A 30 -7.33 -16.24 0.09
C LEU A 30 -6.94 -14.76 -0.07
N SER A 31 -7.11 -13.92 0.96
CA SER A 31 -6.66 -12.53 0.93
C SER A 31 -5.16 -12.45 0.64
N PHE A 32 -4.80 -11.76 -0.45
CA PHE A 32 -3.41 -11.58 -0.85
C PHE A 32 -2.59 -10.90 0.25
N SER A 33 -3.15 -9.87 0.90
CA SER A 33 -2.49 -9.17 2.00
C SER A 33 -2.29 -10.08 3.21
N ARG A 34 -3.35 -10.75 3.72
CA ARG A 34 -3.23 -11.63 4.90
C ARG A 34 -2.29 -12.80 4.65
N SER A 35 -2.38 -13.41 3.47
CA SER A 35 -1.49 -14.53 3.17
C SER A 35 -0.04 -14.10 2.99
N MET A 36 0.23 -12.85 2.62
CA MET A 36 1.59 -12.31 2.49
C MET A 36 2.16 -11.99 3.87
N LEU A 37 1.36 -11.34 4.73
CA LEU A 37 1.73 -11.10 6.13
C LEU A 37 2.03 -12.40 6.90
N ARG A 38 1.21 -13.44 6.70
CA ARG A 38 1.49 -14.76 7.30
C ARG A 38 2.83 -15.34 6.82
N ALA A 39 3.20 -15.14 5.55
CA ALA A 39 4.49 -15.57 5.04
C ALA A 39 5.63 -14.78 5.70
N MET A 40 5.51 -13.45 5.77
CA MET A 40 6.49 -12.59 6.44
C MET A 40 6.72 -13.02 7.89
N VAL A 41 5.65 -13.30 8.65
CA VAL A 41 5.74 -13.72 10.05
C VAL A 41 6.37 -15.11 10.17
N ARG A 42 5.89 -16.09 9.39
CA ARG A 42 6.41 -17.47 9.42
C ARG A 42 7.89 -17.53 9.08
N GLU A 43 8.31 -16.75 8.08
CA GLU A 43 9.69 -16.71 7.58
C GLU A 43 10.54 -15.65 8.29
N LYS A 44 9.99 -14.98 9.32
CA LYS A 44 10.67 -13.98 10.15
C LYS A 44 11.37 -12.88 9.32
N TRP A 45 10.67 -12.36 8.31
CA TRP A 45 11.20 -11.28 7.47
C TRP A 45 11.50 -10.05 8.33
N ARG A 46 12.62 -9.38 8.04
CA ARG A 46 13.03 -8.17 8.77
C ARG A 46 12.96 -6.97 7.85
N ILE A 47 12.35 -5.89 8.33
CA ILE A 47 12.29 -4.62 7.62
C ILE A 47 13.11 -3.61 8.42
N LYS A 48 14.08 -2.97 7.77
CA LYS A 48 14.87 -1.90 8.38
C LYS A 48 14.90 -0.70 7.45
N THR A 49 14.96 0.49 8.04
CA THR A 49 15.23 1.71 7.30
C THR A 49 16.75 1.85 7.16
N VAL A 50 17.25 1.97 5.92
CA VAL A 50 18.69 2.12 5.66
C VAL A 50 19.07 3.51 5.17
N ILE A 51 18.11 4.26 4.63
CA ILE A 51 18.25 5.67 4.31
C ILE A 51 17.00 6.35 4.85
N PHE A 52 17.20 7.42 5.63
CA PHE A 52 16.13 8.31 6.08
C PHE A 52 16.62 9.75 5.89
N ASP A 53 16.44 10.27 4.68
CA ASP A 53 16.94 11.58 4.24
C ASP A 53 15.74 12.45 3.86
N LEU A 54 15.01 12.89 4.89
CA LEU A 54 13.89 13.82 4.75
C LEU A 54 14.26 15.15 5.40
N ASP A 55 13.97 16.24 4.71
CA ASP A 55 14.02 17.58 5.30
C ASP A 55 12.91 17.78 6.36
N LYS A 56 12.89 18.95 6.99
CA LYS A 56 11.92 19.29 8.04
C LYS A 56 10.46 19.26 7.56
N GLU A 57 10.21 19.47 6.27
CA GLU A 57 8.89 19.47 5.65
C GLU A 57 8.49 18.07 5.14
N GLY A 58 9.39 17.09 5.26
CA GLY A 58 9.16 15.72 4.84
C GLY A 58 9.45 15.45 3.36
N TYR A 59 10.24 16.30 2.70
CA TYR A 59 10.69 16.09 1.32
C TYR A 59 12.06 15.42 1.29
N GLY A 60 12.30 14.55 0.32
CA GLY A 60 13.55 13.81 0.19
C GLY A 60 13.35 12.34 -0.13
N SER A 61 14.11 11.46 0.51
CA SER A 61 14.18 10.05 0.17
C SER A 61 14.29 9.14 1.40
N VAL A 62 13.55 8.04 1.39
CA VAL A 62 13.63 6.99 2.42
C VAL A 62 13.79 5.65 1.72
N VAL A 63 14.64 4.77 2.25
CA VAL A 63 14.82 3.41 1.72
C VAL A 63 14.64 2.39 2.83
N TYR A 64 13.72 1.45 2.60
CA TYR A 64 13.47 0.30 3.47
C TYR A 64 14.08 -0.95 2.84
N GLU A 65 14.96 -1.64 3.56
CA GLU A 65 15.43 -2.98 3.18
C GLU A 65 14.58 -4.05 3.86
N VAL A 66 14.06 -4.97 3.06
CA VAL A 66 13.33 -6.17 3.48
C VAL A 66 14.25 -7.36 3.30
N THR A 67 14.71 -7.93 4.41
CA THR A 67 15.49 -9.17 4.41
C THR A 67 14.56 -10.37 4.56
N THR A 68 14.57 -11.24 3.57
CA THR A 68 13.89 -12.55 3.58
C THR A 68 14.92 -13.67 3.71
N PRO A 69 14.51 -14.94 3.91
CA PRO A 69 15.45 -16.06 3.94
C PRO A 69 16.24 -16.26 2.63
N LYS A 70 15.69 -15.84 1.49
CA LYS A 70 16.30 -16.07 0.17
C LYS A 70 17.05 -14.88 -0.37
N GLN A 71 16.55 -13.67 -0.16
CA GLN A 71 17.13 -12.45 -0.71
C GLN A 71 16.66 -11.18 0.01
N ILE A 72 17.27 -10.06 -0.38
CA ILE A 72 16.90 -8.72 0.07
C ILE A 72 16.08 -8.01 -1.01
N TYR A 73 15.13 -7.20 -0.59
CA TYR A 73 14.43 -6.23 -1.43
C TYR A 73 14.59 -4.83 -0.85
N SER A 74 14.54 -3.80 -1.69
CA SER A 74 14.59 -2.42 -1.24
C SER A 74 13.36 -1.66 -1.74
N LEU A 75 12.54 -1.13 -0.85
CA LEU A 75 11.52 -0.16 -1.22
C LEU A 75 12.12 1.24 -1.11
N LEU A 76 12.16 1.96 -2.23
CA LEU A 76 12.56 3.35 -2.30
C LEU A 76 11.30 4.21 -2.26
N CYS A 77 11.30 5.21 -1.39
CA CYS A 77 10.26 6.23 -1.26
C CYS A 77 10.87 7.59 -1.58
N PHE A 78 10.32 8.27 -2.58
CA PHE A 78 10.67 9.64 -2.93
C PHE A 78 9.50 10.54 -2.53
N SER A 79 9.77 11.60 -1.78
CA SER A 79 8.80 12.60 -1.34
C SER A 79 9.22 13.95 -1.88
N GLN A 80 8.29 14.69 -2.45
CA GLN A 80 8.56 15.99 -3.07
C GLN A 80 7.48 17.01 -2.70
N TYR A 81 7.82 18.28 -2.84
CA TYR A 81 6.83 19.34 -2.75
C TYR A 81 5.82 19.22 -3.88
N LEU A 82 4.56 19.41 -3.53
CA LEU A 82 3.44 19.55 -4.46
C LEU A 82 2.52 20.62 -3.90
N ASP A 83 2.19 21.60 -4.74
CA ASP A 83 1.27 22.68 -4.35
C ASP A 83 -0.12 22.12 -4.04
N ASP A 84 -0.77 22.68 -3.03
CA ASP A 84 -2.08 22.22 -2.56
C ASP A 84 -3.15 22.29 -3.66
N LYS A 85 -3.07 23.26 -4.57
CA LYS A 85 -4.01 23.42 -5.70
C LYS A 85 -3.83 22.33 -6.75
N GLU A 86 -2.64 21.76 -6.83
CA GLU A 86 -2.30 20.67 -7.76
C GLU A 86 -2.53 19.29 -7.15
N ARG A 87 -2.81 19.22 -5.84
CA ARG A 87 -3.00 17.95 -5.14
C ARG A 87 -4.41 17.41 -5.34
N SER A 88 -4.48 16.20 -5.88
CA SER A 88 -5.72 15.45 -6.01
C SER A 88 -5.56 14.04 -5.50
N ASP A 89 -6.53 13.53 -4.75
CA ASP A 89 -6.56 12.13 -4.31
C ASP A 89 -7.20 11.20 -5.35
N ARG A 90 -7.53 11.70 -6.53
CA ARG A 90 -8.17 10.96 -7.62
C ARG A 90 -7.15 10.23 -8.50
N VAL A 91 -7.61 9.20 -9.22
CA VAL A 91 -6.77 8.44 -10.17
C VAL A 91 -6.22 9.32 -11.30
N ILE A 92 -6.95 10.36 -11.68
CA ILE A 92 -6.61 11.31 -12.76
C ILE A 92 -5.63 12.40 -12.33
N ALA A 93 -4.93 12.24 -11.20
CA ALA A 93 -3.96 13.23 -10.75
C ALA A 93 -2.71 13.19 -11.64
N ASP A 94 -2.35 14.34 -12.22
CA ASP A 94 -1.17 14.49 -13.09
C ASP A 94 0.14 14.70 -12.31
N LYS A 95 0.03 15.00 -11.01
CA LYS A 95 1.16 15.22 -10.10
C LYS A 95 0.97 14.43 -8.80
N TRP A 96 2.11 14.10 -8.17
CA TRP A 96 2.15 13.30 -6.95
C TRP A 96 3.10 13.85 -5.88
N ASP A 97 2.68 13.80 -4.62
CA ASP A 97 3.53 14.09 -3.46
C ASP A 97 4.67 13.06 -3.34
N THR A 98 4.39 11.81 -3.72
CA THR A 98 5.29 10.69 -3.45
C THR A 98 5.31 9.65 -4.56
N ALA A 99 6.48 9.06 -4.80
CA ALA A 99 6.70 8.00 -5.78
C ALA A 99 7.56 6.87 -5.21
N TYR A 100 7.33 5.64 -5.67
CA TYR A 100 7.87 4.44 -5.07
C TYR A 100 8.32 3.40 -6.07
N THR A 101 9.34 2.63 -5.71
CA THR A 101 9.64 1.36 -6.38
C THR A 101 10.10 0.29 -5.39
N LEU A 102 9.67 -0.96 -5.64
CA LEU A 102 10.21 -2.13 -4.96
C LEU A 102 11.27 -2.77 -5.86
N HIS A 103 12.51 -2.76 -5.41
CA HIS A 103 13.68 -3.24 -6.16
C HIS A 103 14.22 -4.56 -5.61
N ILE A 104 14.71 -5.43 -6.49
CA ILE A 104 15.38 -6.69 -6.12
C ILE A 104 16.81 -6.40 -5.67
N GLY A 105 17.14 -6.69 -4.41
CA GLY A 105 18.46 -6.51 -3.83
C GLY A 105 18.64 -5.18 -3.11
N LYS A 106 19.84 -5.00 -2.55
CA LYS A 106 20.29 -3.73 -1.96
C LYS A 106 20.49 -2.69 -3.05
N ILE A 107 20.42 -1.42 -2.67
CA ILE A 107 20.58 -0.30 -3.61
C ILE A 107 22.00 0.24 -3.57
N SER A 108 22.68 0.20 -4.72
CA SER A 108 23.94 0.92 -4.91
C SER A 108 23.72 2.43 -5.06
N LYS A 109 24.77 3.23 -4.86
CA LYS A 109 24.70 4.69 -5.06
C LYS A 109 24.29 5.07 -6.50
N LEU A 110 24.74 4.30 -7.50
CA LEU A 110 24.40 4.54 -8.90
C LEU A 110 22.92 4.22 -9.18
N GLU A 111 22.43 3.07 -8.68
CA GLU A 111 21.02 2.71 -8.79
C GLU A 111 20.12 3.73 -8.07
N PHE A 112 20.51 4.17 -6.88
CA PHE A 112 19.76 5.20 -6.14
C PHE A 112 19.61 6.48 -6.96
N LYS A 113 20.71 7.01 -7.53
CA LYS A 113 20.69 8.22 -8.36
C LYS A 113 19.79 8.04 -9.60
N ARG A 114 19.90 6.89 -10.29
CA ARG A 114 19.06 6.57 -11.45
C ARG A 114 17.59 6.52 -11.06
N LEU A 115 17.25 5.82 -9.99
CA LEU A 115 15.87 5.63 -9.54
C LEU A 115 15.25 6.93 -9.04
N LYS A 116 16.01 7.74 -8.30
CA LYS A 116 15.56 9.07 -7.86
C LYS A 116 15.14 9.97 -9.02
N LYS A 117 15.82 9.87 -10.17
CA LYS A 117 15.46 10.61 -11.39
C LYS A 117 14.27 10.00 -12.14
N ASN A 118 14.17 8.67 -12.20
CA ASN A 118 13.21 7.99 -13.09
C ASN A 118 11.86 7.66 -12.44
N ILE A 119 11.86 7.25 -11.17
CA ILE A 119 10.64 6.78 -10.48
C ILE A 119 9.60 7.90 -10.37
N PRO A 120 9.96 9.16 -10.06
CA PRO A 120 8.99 10.25 -10.08
C PRO A 120 8.45 10.61 -11.47
N LEU A 121 8.99 10.10 -12.58
CA LEU A 121 8.47 10.36 -13.94
C LEU A 121 7.38 9.36 -14.37
N GLN A 122 7.21 8.28 -13.60
CA GLN A 122 6.18 7.26 -13.81
C GLN A 122 6.18 6.70 -15.24
N GLU A 123 5.10 6.91 -15.99
CA GLU A 123 4.95 6.48 -17.39
C GLU A 123 6.09 6.97 -18.30
N ALA A 124 6.59 8.18 -18.07
CA ALA A 124 7.68 8.78 -18.85
C ALA A 124 9.07 8.30 -18.41
N GLY A 125 9.18 7.67 -17.24
CA GLY A 125 10.43 7.15 -16.69
C GLY A 125 10.93 5.89 -17.40
N ARG A 126 12.15 5.47 -17.06
CA ARG A 126 12.71 4.18 -17.51
C ARG A 126 13.04 3.29 -16.31
N ASN A 127 12.44 2.10 -16.32
CA ASN A 127 12.68 1.04 -15.35
C ASN A 127 13.48 -0.11 -15.98
N SER A 128 13.79 -1.10 -15.16
CA SER A 128 14.50 -2.31 -15.51
C SER A 128 13.81 -3.52 -14.88
N PRO A 129 14.19 -4.74 -15.30
CA PRO A 129 13.70 -5.96 -14.65
C PRO A 129 14.07 -6.10 -13.16
N LYS A 130 14.93 -5.24 -12.59
CA LYS A 130 15.17 -5.25 -11.14
C LYS A 130 14.08 -4.56 -10.34
N GLU A 131 13.30 -3.67 -10.96
CA GLU A 131 12.15 -3.03 -10.31
C GLU A 131 10.91 -3.90 -10.49
N LEU A 132 10.33 -4.37 -9.38
CA LEU A 132 9.13 -5.19 -9.35
C LEU A 132 7.86 -4.35 -9.45
N ILE A 133 7.86 -3.23 -8.73
CA ILE A 133 6.69 -2.36 -8.55
C ILE A 133 7.07 -0.92 -8.86
N LEU A 134 6.15 -0.19 -9.48
CA LEU A 134 6.14 1.26 -9.59
C LEU A 134 4.82 1.78 -9.01
N SER A 135 4.90 2.75 -8.10
CA SER A 135 3.70 3.30 -7.46
C SER A 135 3.87 4.80 -7.24
N ARG A 136 2.75 5.47 -7.03
CA ARG A 136 2.70 6.89 -6.65
C ARG A 136 1.53 7.15 -5.72
N ALA A 137 1.64 8.16 -4.86
CA ALA A 137 0.58 8.52 -3.94
C ALA A 137 0.54 10.02 -3.63
N ASN A 138 -0.64 10.46 -3.21
CA ASN A 138 -0.88 11.81 -2.70
C ASN A 138 -1.27 11.78 -1.23
N LYS A 139 -0.90 12.85 -0.53
CA LYS A 139 -1.29 13.09 0.86
C LYS A 139 -2.81 13.22 0.95
N SER A 140 -3.37 12.60 1.97
CA SER A 140 -4.79 12.74 2.28
C SER A 140 -5.09 14.18 2.70
N VAL A 141 -5.79 14.93 1.84
CA VAL A 141 -6.24 16.30 2.15
C VAL A 141 -7.17 16.35 3.37
N ARG A 142 -7.74 15.21 3.77
CA ARG A 142 -8.70 15.11 4.88
C ARG A 142 -8.06 14.77 6.23
N LEU A 143 -6.94 14.04 6.22
CA LEU A 143 -6.39 13.44 7.44
C LEU A 143 -4.92 13.79 7.70
N PHE A 144 -4.12 14.02 6.66
CA PHE A 144 -2.67 14.12 6.79
C PHE A 144 -2.24 15.26 7.72
N GLU A 145 -2.65 16.50 7.40
CA GLU A 145 -2.28 17.70 8.17
C GLU A 145 -2.83 17.66 9.59
N LYS A 146 -4.09 17.21 9.75
CA LYS A 146 -4.73 17.04 11.06
C LYS A 146 -3.90 16.13 11.98
N VAL A 147 -3.36 15.03 11.42
CA VAL A 147 -2.53 14.10 12.19
C VAL A 147 -1.20 14.73 12.57
N VAL A 148 -0.53 15.41 11.64
CA VAL A 148 0.73 16.10 11.93
C VAL A 148 0.55 17.13 13.06
N ASP A 149 -0.50 17.95 12.98
CA ASP A 149 -0.84 18.94 14.00
C ASP A 149 -1.07 18.30 15.38
N CYS A 150 -1.95 17.29 15.48
CA CYS A 150 -2.19 16.56 16.73
C CYS A 150 -0.89 16.05 17.36
N LEU A 151 -0.07 15.36 16.57
CA LEU A 151 1.16 14.74 17.05
C LEU A 151 2.17 15.80 17.52
N SER A 152 2.33 16.90 16.77
CA SER A 152 3.24 18.00 17.14
C SER A 152 2.85 18.70 18.44
N LYS A 153 1.56 18.69 18.79
CA LYS A 153 1.03 19.24 20.05
C LYS A 153 1.13 18.26 21.23
N GLY A 154 1.61 17.04 20.99
CA GLY A 154 1.69 15.96 21.99
C GLY A 154 0.39 15.15 22.15
N ASN A 155 -0.57 15.35 21.25
CA ASN A 155 -1.88 14.70 21.30
C ASN A 155 -1.95 13.53 20.33
N GLN A 156 -2.86 12.59 20.60
CA GLN A 156 -3.19 11.52 19.66
C GLN A 156 -4.37 11.94 18.77
N PRO A 157 -4.36 11.60 17.47
CA PRO A 157 -5.51 11.82 16.61
C PRO A 157 -6.75 11.04 17.06
N ASP A 158 -7.95 11.54 16.74
CA ASP A 158 -9.20 10.83 16.98
C ASP A 158 -9.31 9.58 16.06
N ILE A 159 -9.62 8.45 16.68
CA ILE A 159 -9.81 7.17 16.01
C ILE A 159 -11.01 7.19 15.04
N ASN A 160 -12.02 8.02 15.30
CA ASN A 160 -13.18 8.14 14.42
C ASN A 160 -12.81 8.77 13.08
N ASP A 161 -11.90 9.73 13.06
CA ASP A 161 -11.38 10.31 11.81
C ASP A 161 -10.58 9.29 11.02
N PHE A 162 -9.77 8.49 11.72
CA PHE A 162 -9.03 7.38 11.11
C PHE A 162 -9.96 6.37 10.48
N ASN A 163 -11.03 5.98 11.17
CA ASN A 163 -11.99 5.01 10.63
C ASN A 163 -12.81 5.57 9.45
N LYS A 164 -13.07 6.88 9.42
CA LYS A 164 -13.79 7.54 8.31
C LYS A 164 -12.96 7.64 7.04
N VAL A 165 -11.65 7.87 7.14
CA VAL A 165 -10.77 8.07 5.96
C VAL A 165 -9.92 6.83 5.68
N GLY A 166 -9.28 6.25 6.68
CA GLY A 166 -8.57 4.97 6.60
C GLY A 166 -7.15 5.02 6.04
N TYR A 167 -6.65 6.19 5.63
CA TYR A 167 -5.32 6.34 5.05
C TYR A 167 -4.72 7.75 5.23
N LEU A 168 -3.39 7.81 5.32
CA LEU A 168 -2.60 9.06 5.30
C LEU A 168 -2.11 9.39 3.89
N LEU A 169 -1.73 8.36 3.14
CA LEU A 169 -1.37 8.45 1.72
C LEU A 169 -2.34 7.59 0.90
N ARG A 170 -2.78 8.12 -0.23
CA ARG A 170 -3.64 7.41 -1.19
C ARG A 170 -2.86 7.12 -2.45
N THR A 171 -2.63 5.84 -2.75
CA THR A 171 -1.98 5.44 -3.99
C THR A 171 -2.93 5.64 -5.16
N THR A 172 -2.45 6.27 -6.23
CA THR A 172 -3.23 6.41 -7.47
C THR A 172 -2.95 5.28 -8.45
N ALA A 173 -1.82 4.58 -8.29
CA ALA A 173 -1.49 3.38 -9.03
C ALA A 173 -0.49 2.51 -8.28
N VAL A 174 -0.61 1.20 -8.46
CA VAL A 174 0.40 0.21 -8.07
C VAL A 174 0.62 -0.69 -9.27
N TYR A 175 1.64 -0.37 -10.06
CA TYR A 175 1.98 -1.08 -11.30
C TYR A 175 3.00 -2.17 -11.02
N GLY A 176 2.87 -3.28 -11.73
CA GLY A 176 3.78 -4.42 -11.69
C GLY A 176 3.65 -5.25 -12.96
N SER A 177 4.19 -6.47 -12.94
CA SER A 177 4.00 -7.47 -14.01
C SER A 177 4.38 -6.95 -15.42
N GLY A 178 5.57 -6.37 -15.56
CA GLY A 178 6.13 -6.00 -16.87
C GLY A 178 5.75 -4.59 -17.35
N LYS A 179 4.76 -3.96 -16.73
CA LYS A 179 4.32 -2.61 -17.11
C LYS A 179 5.47 -1.61 -16.96
N PHE A 180 5.66 -0.73 -17.94
CA PHE A 180 6.73 0.29 -17.97
C PHE A 180 8.17 -0.25 -17.82
N GLY A 181 8.42 -1.48 -18.30
CA GLY A 181 9.75 -2.09 -18.25
C GLY A 181 10.13 -2.65 -16.88
N LEU A 182 9.17 -2.76 -15.96
CA LEU A 182 9.31 -3.51 -14.71
C LEU A 182 9.53 -5.00 -14.97
N SER A 183 9.88 -5.77 -13.95
CA SER A 183 9.92 -7.24 -14.05
C SER A 183 8.54 -7.78 -14.42
N ASP A 184 8.48 -8.63 -15.44
CA ASP A 184 7.30 -9.42 -15.74
C ASP A 184 7.07 -10.51 -14.67
N PHE A 185 5.85 -11.04 -14.60
CA PHE A 185 5.50 -12.01 -13.57
C PHE A 185 6.20 -13.36 -13.75
N SER A 186 6.45 -13.80 -14.99
CA SER A 186 7.14 -15.06 -15.28
C SER A 186 8.55 -15.03 -14.72
N ARG A 187 9.29 -13.94 -14.95
CA ARG A 187 10.59 -13.71 -14.32
C ARG A 187 10.48 -13.58 -12.80
N THR A 188 9.56 -12.74 -12.31
CA THR A 188 9.38 -12.49 -10.87
C THR A 188 9.21 -13.79 -10.09
N LYS A 189 8.40 -14.72 -10.62
CA LYS A 189 8.14 -16.03 -10.00
C LYS A 189 9.40 -16.88 -9.86
N VAL A 190 10.34 -16.75 -10.80
CA VAL A 190 11.59 -17.54 -10.83
C VAL A 190 12.67 -16.91 -9.95
N VAL A 191 12.82 -15.58 -10.02
CA VAL A 191 13.99 -14.88 -9.42
C VAL A 191 13.71 -14.27 -8.05
N THR A 192 12.51 -14.45 -7.49
CA THR A 192 12.12 -13.86 -6.20
C THR A 192 11.33 -14.82 -5.31
N ASN A 193 11.03 -14.38 -4.08
CA ASN A 193 10.09 -15.02 -3.16
C ASN A 193 8.63 -14.86 -3.60
N PHE A 194 8.35 -14.03 -4.61
CA PHE A 194 6.99 -13.70 -5.05
C PHE A 194 6.55 -14.62 -6.19
N ASN A 195 6.23 -15.86 -5.85
CA ASN A 195 5.76 -16.87 -6.81
C ASN A 195 4.23 -16.90 -6.99
N GLN A 196 3.52 -15.95 -6.39
CA GLN A 196 2.06 -15.84 -6.40
C GLN A 196 1.66 -14.42 -6.81
N PRO A 197 0.49 -14.26 -7.47
CA PRO A 197 0.00 -12.94 -7.86
C PRO A 197 -0.09 -11.96 -6.69
N PHE A 198 0.17 -10.68 -6.98
CA PHE A 198 0.02 -9.55 -6.07
C PHE A 198 0.94 -9.55 -4.83
N ARG A 199 1.87 -10.50 -4.68
CA ARG A 199 2.72 -10.57 -3.47
C ARG A 199 3.67 -9.38 -3.34
N ALA A 200 4.31 -8.99 -4.44
CA ALA A 200 5.22 -7.85 -4.48
C ALA A 200 4.46 -6.53 -4.25
N GLU A 201 3.30 -6.40 -4.89
CA GLU A 201 2.38 -5.27 -4.76
C GLU A 201 1.92 -5.12 -3.31
N MET A 202 1.48 -6.21 -2.67
CA MET A 202 1.03 -6.20 -1.28
C MET A 202 2.16 -5.84 -0.32
N LEU A 203 3.39 -6.31 -0.57
CA LEU A 203 4.54 -5.92 0.25
C LEU A 203 4.85 -4.42 0.09
N ALA A 204 4.84 -3.92 -1.15
CA ALA A 204 5.10 -2.53 -1.44
C ALA A 204 4.08 -1.63 -0.72
N VAL A 205 2.77 -1.89 -0.85
CA VAL A 205 1.75 -1.08 -0.15
C VAL A 205 1.84 -1.21 1.36
N TYR A 206 2.20 -2.38 1.90
CA TYR A 206 2.42 -2.52 3.34
C TYR A 206 3.54 -1.60 3.84
N ILE A 207 4.65 -1.51 3.12
CA ILE A 207 5.76 -0.64 3.52
C ILE A 207 5.44 0.84 3.25
N ILE A 208 4.72 1.16 2.16
CA ILE A 208 4.25 2.54 1.91
C ILE A 208 3.31 2.99 3.04
N ARG A 209 2.51 2.08 3.61
CA ARG A 209 1.68 2.35 4.79
C ARG A 209 2.57 2.75 5.99
N GLU A 210 3.63 2.00 6.27
CA GLU A 210 4.59 2.37 7.33
C GLU A 210 5.28 3.70 7.03
N PHE A 211 5.69 3.93 5.78
CA PHE A 211 6.29 5.20 5.35
C PHE A 211 5.36 6.39 5.60
N SER A 212 4.06 6.25 5.33
CA SER A 212 3.10 7.33 5.58
C SER A 212 3.05 7.77 7.05
N ILE A 213 3.24 6.83 7.97
CA ILE A 213 3.28 7.08 9.41
C ILE A 213 4.59 7.72 9.81
N HIS A 214 5.72 7.18 9.33
CA HIS A 214 7.01 7.79 9.59
C HIS A 214 7.09 9.22 9.05
N LEU A 215 6.45 9.50 7.92
CA LEU A 215 6.39 10.82 7.33
C LEU A 215 5.65 11.82 8.23
N VAL A 216 4.44 11.49 8.71
CA VAL A 216 3.71 12.40 9.61
C VAL A 216 4.39 12.54 10.98
N GLU A 217 4.98 11.47 11.52
CA GLU A 217 5.72 11.52 12.78
C GLU A 217 6.99 12.38 12.65
N HIS A 218 7.70 12.31 11.52
CA HIS A 218 8.88 13.12 11.23
C HIS A 218 8.53 14.61 11.10
N ILE A 219 7.51 14.94 10.32
CA ILE A 219 7.08 16.35 10.17
C ILE A 219 6.60 16.89 11.53
N ALA A 220 5.82 16.11 12.28
CA ALA A 220 5.35 16.51 13.60
C ALA A 220 6.51 16.78 14.58
N TYR A 221 7.53 15.92 14.57
CA TYR A 221 8.74 16.11 15.37
C TYR A 221 9.47 17.40 14.99
N ASN A 222 9.66 17.67 13.69
CA ASN A 222 10.34 18.88 13.25
C ASN A 222 9.53 20.16 13.55
N ARG A 223 8.20 20.09 13.60
CA ARG A 223 7.36 21.21 14.03
C ARG A 223 7.52 21.53 15.52
N ASN A 224 7.64 20.52 16.37
CA ASN A 224 7.83 20.72 17.80
C ASN A 224 8.57 19.55 18.48
N PRO A 225 9.90 19.57 18.49
CA PRO A 225 10.69 18.47 19.06
C PRO A 225 10.45 18.22 20.55
N LYS A 226 9.97 19.24 21.29
CA LYS A 226 9.75 19.16 22.74
C LYS A 226 8.46 18.44 23.11
N LYS A 227 7.42 18.53 22.27
CA LYS A 227 6.09 17.95 22.56
C LYS A 227 5.70 16.82 21.64
N ALA A 228 6.33 16.68 20.48
CA ALA A 228 5.89 15.73 19.48
C ALA A 228 5.83 14.29 20.01
N VAL A 229 4.72 13.62 19.73
CA VAL A 229 4.52 12.21 20.09
C VAL A 229 4.39 11.35 18.84
N LYS A 230 4.70 10.05 18.97
CA LYS A 230 4.43 9.05 17.93
C LYS A 230 2.99 8.58 17.98
N ILE A 231 2.46 8.08 16.87
CA ILE A 231 1.11 7.49 16.84
C ILE A 231 1.12 6.23 17.71
N LYS A 232 0.12 6.04 18.56
CA LYS A 232 -0.04 4.82 19.35
C LYS A 232 -0.30 3.61 18.45
N ASN A 233 0.30 2.47 18.77
CA ASN A 233 0.16 1.23 18.00
C ASN A 233 -1.30 0.82 17.77
N LYS A 234 -2.18 1.01 18.76
CA LYS A 234 -3.62 0.71 18.62
C LYS A 234 -4.25 1.53 17.49
N ILE A 235 -3.89 2.81 17.35
CA ILE A 235 -4.41 3.69 16.27
C ILE A 235 -3.80 3.31 14.93
N LYS A 236 -2.50 2.96 14.90
CA LYS A 236 -1.83 2.49 13.67
C LYS A 236 -2.65 1.36 13.02
N GLN A 237 -3.18 0.41 13.78
CA GLN A 237 -3.93 -0.74 13.23
C GLN A 237 -5.17 -0.36 12.37
N HIS A 238 -5.66 0.88 12.49
CA HIS A 238 -6.80 1.38 11.70
C HIS A 238 -6.38 2.02 10.37
N LEU A 239 -5.08 2.24 10.15
CA LEU A 239 -4.55 2.77 8.89
C LEU A 239 -4.24 1.65 7.91
N GLY A 240 -4.86 1.75 6.73
CA GLY A 240 -4.42 1.09 5.51
C GLY A 240 -3.69 2.05 4.57
N ILE A 241 -3.63 1.64 3.31
CA ILE A 241 -3.29 2.49 2.16
C ILE A 241 -4.55 2.61 1.33
N GLY A 242 -5.00 3.83 1.08
CA GLY A 242 -6.11 4.06 0.17
C GLY A 242 -5.62 3.77 -1.26
N ASN A 243 -6.44 3.11 -2.08
CA ASN A 243 -6.19 2.95 -3.51
C ASN A 243 -7.27 3.72 -4.27
N SER A 244 -6.88 4.62 -5.17
CA SER A 244 -7.80 5.41 -5.99
C SER A 244 -8.33 4.65 -7.21
N THR A 245 -7.96 3.38 -7.40
CA THR A 245 -8.31 2.61 -8.62
C THR A 245 -9.02 1.29 -8.33
N GLY A 246 -10.23 1.17 -8.89
CA GLY A 246 -10.98 -0.10 -9.02
C GLY A 246 -11.33 -0.46 -10.48
N LEU A 247 -10.88 0.36 -11.44
CA LEU A 247 -11.31 0.30 -12.85
C LEU A 247 -10.96 -1.02 -13.55
N GLY A 248 -9.88 -1.69 -13.16
CA GLY A 248 -9.51 -3.00 -13.71
C GLY A 248 -10.33 -4.16 -13.15
N MET A 249 -10.85 -4.05 -11.92
CA MET A 249 -11.56 -5.16 -11.28
C MET A 249 -12.98 -5.33 -11.81
N ALA A 250 -13.70 -4.24 -12.07
CA ALA A 250 -15.07 -4.33 -12.56
C ALA A 250 -15.17 -5.09 -13.91
N PRO A 251 -14.35 -4.76 -14.94
CA PRO A 251 -14.31 -5.55 -16.17
C PRO A 251 -13.88 -6.99 -15.95
N PHE A 252 -12.93 -7.27 -15.03
CA PHE A 252 -12.48 -8.63 -14.75
C PHE A 252 -13.60 -9.49 -14.18
N ILE A 253 -14.35 -8.98 -13.19
CA ILE A 253 -15.48 -9.69 -12.59
C ILE A 253 -16.54 -10.00 -13.65
N ILE A 254 -16.84 -9.02 -14.52
CA ILE A 254 -17.81 -9.18 -15.61
C ILE A 254 -17.35 -10.21 -16.65
N LYS A 255 -16.05 -10.21 -17.01
CA LYS A 255 -15.50 -11.10 -18.04
C LYS A 255 -15.20 -12.51 -17.54
N HIS A 256 -15.07 -12.73 -16.23
CA HIS A 256 -14.68 -14.03 -15.66
C HIS A 256 -15.67 -14.59 -14.62
N PRO A 257 -16.99 -14.62 -14.89
CA PRO A 257 -18.00 -14.98 -13.90
C PRO A 257 -17.86 -16.43 -13.39
N LYS A 258 -17.41 -17.37 -14.23
CA LYS A 258 -17.14 -18.77 -13.83
C LYS A 258 -16.01 -18.89 -12.81
N LEU A 259 -14.96 -18.06 -12.96
CA LEU A 259 -13.84 -18.04 -12.01
C LEU A 259 -14.28 -17.47 -10.67
N ILE A 260 -15.01 -16.35 -10.70
CA ILE A 260 -15.58 -15.74 -9.48
C ILE A 260 -16.53 -16.70 -8.78
N HIS A 261 -17.40 -17.40 -9.51
CA HIS A 261 -18.28 -18.43 -8.94
C HIS A 261 -17.48 -19.50 -8.18
N LYS A 262 -16.39 -20.01 -8.76
CA LYS A 262 -15.52 -21.00 -8.11
C LYS A 262 -14.80 -20.47 -6.87
N TRP A 263 -14.50 -19.18 -6.81
CA TRP A 263 -13.88 -18.55 -5.63
C TRP A 263 -14.88 -18.21 -4.54
N ILE A 264 -16.14 -17.96 -4.91
CA ILE A 264 -17.19 -17.58 -3.96
C ILE A 264 -17.80 -18.78 -3.28
N ARG A 265 -17.96 -19.89 -4.00
CA ARG A 265 -18.51 -21.15 -3.52
C ARG A 265 -17.61 -21.78 -2.45
#